data_AF-A0A2V9PB05-F1
#
_entry.id   AF-A0A2V9PB05-F1
#
_cell.length_a   1.000
_cell.length_b   1.000
_cell.length_c   1.000
_cell.angle_alpha   90.00
_cell.angle_beta   90.00
_cell.angle_gamma   90.00
#
_symmetry.space_group_name_H-M   'P 1'
#
loop_
_entity.id
_entity.type
_entity.pdbx_description
1 polymer ?
#
loop_
_entity_poly.entity_id
_entity_poly.type
_entity_poly.pdbx_seq_one_letter_code
_entity_poly.pdbx_strand_id
1 'polypeptide(L)'
;MKIFREELLSVSVLVAACIFLIPPAFAKEKASPENTVDSGSFGVFNGEHRVATETFSIAQGPDGSVVTSEFKSEQGEQKAEQSSRLELTPSVELREYTWKEALPEKTQATVTPNDTFLIERFSVGDKQHEQNFLLPASTTILDDYFFVQREILAWKYLHTA
;
A
#
# COMPACT_ATOMS: atom_id res chain seq x y z
N MET A 1 66.41 16.43 25.16
CA MET A 1 66.08 17.28 26.33
C MET A 1 66.22 18.74 25.90
N LYS A 2 65.24 19.61 26.25
CA LYS A 2 64.81 20.89 25.60
C LYS A 2 63.87 20.60 24.41
N ILE A 3 62.55 20.78 24.40
CA ILE A 3 61.58 21.76 24.96
C ILE A 3 61.88 23.21 24.54
N PHE A 4 61.18 23.74 23.52
CA PHE A 4 60.11 24.75 23.61
C PHE A 4 59.64 25.21 22.21
N ARG A 5 58.35 25.54 22.10
CA ARG A 5 57.62 26.12 20.96
C ARG A 5 58.03 27.57 20.70
N GLU A 6 57.88 28.04 19.44
CA GLU A 6 57.41 29.37 18.94
C GLU A 6 57.25 29.23 17.40
N GLU A 7 56.06 29.33 16.79
CA GLU A 7 55.25 30.51 16.37
C GLU A 7 55.53 31.01 14.93
N LEU A 8 54.42 31.29 14.22
CA LEU A 8 54.20 32.11 13.01
C LEU A 8 54.61 31.66 11.56
N LEU A 9 53.54 31.38 10.80
CA LEU A 9 53.13 32.02 9.52
C LEU A 9 54.11 32.05 8.32
N SER A 10 53.73 31.33 7.24
CA SER A 10 53.60 31.98 5.93
C SER A 10 52.63 31.24 5.01
N VAL A 11 51.68 32.01 4.49
CA VAL A 11 50.61 31.65 3.57
C VAL A 11 51.19 31.48 2.16
N SER A 12 50.88 30.40 1.45
CA SER A 12 50.90 30.36 -0.02
C SER A 12 49.98 29.26 -0.53
N VAL A 13 48.79 29.72 -0.92
CA VAL A 13 47.83 29.18 -1.89
C VAL A 13 48.39 28.08 -2.81
N LEU A 14 47.78 26.90 -2.78
CA LEU A 14 47.50 26.15 -4.00
C LEU A 14 46.16 25.42 -3.83
N VAL A 15 45.11 26.11 -4.26
CA VAL A 15 43.78 25.53 -4.52
C VAL A 15 43.95 24.62 -5.73
N ALA A 16 44.12 23.32 -5.50
CA ALA A 16 44.04 22.30 -6.54
C ALA A 16 42.66 21.65 -6.48
N ALA A 17 41.90 21.90 -7.54
CA ALA A 17 40.52 21.48 -7.74
C ALA A 17 40.33 19.97 -7.55
N CYS A 18 39.52 19.60 -6.56
CA CYS A 18 38.75 18.37 -6.57
C CYS A 18 37.27 18.76 -6.60
N ILE A 19 36.80 19.18 -7.77
CA ILE A 19 35.37 19.22 -8.06
C ILE A 19 34.92 17.76 -8.15
N PHE A 20 34.46 17.23 -7.02
CA PHE A 20 33.66 16.01 -7.02
C PHE A 20 32.36 16.32 -7.73
N LEU A 21 32.13 15.64 -8.86
CA LEU A 21 30.81 15.52 -9.49
C LEU A 21 29.89 14.86 -8.45
N ILE A 22 29.01 15.65 -7.83
CA ILE A 22 27.86 15.13 -7.10
C ILE A 22 26.79 14.87 -8.15
N PRO A 23 26.46 13.62 -8.50
CA PRO A 23 25.27 13.38 -9.30
C PRO A 23 24.06 13.89 -8.51
N PRO A 24 23.07 14.55 -9.14
CA PRO A 24 21.85 14.89 -8.45
C PRO A 24 21.21 13.60 -7.97
N ALA A 25 21.25 13.39 -6.66
CA ALA A 25 20.39 12.41 -6.01
C ALA A 25 18.96 12.90 -6.27
N PHE A 26 18.33 12.35 -7.31
CA PHE A 26 16.89 12.20 -7.30
C PHE A 26 16.59 11.37 -6.05
N ALA A 27 16.36 12.07 -4.94
CA ALA A 27 15.67 11.52 -3.82
C ALA A 27 14.29 11.14 -4.35
N LYS A 28 14.14 9.88 -4.78
CA LYS A 28 12.88 9.20 -4.52
C LYS A 28 12.69 9.38 -3.03
N GLU A 29 11.74 10.23 -2.68
CA GLU A 29 11.17 10.28 -1.34
C GLU A 29 10.95 8.83 -0.95
N LYS A 30 11.83 8.30 -0.09
CA LYS A 30 11.61 6.99 0.50
C LYS A 30 10.38 7.22 1.32
N ALA A 31 9.26 6.65 0.86
CA ALA A 31 8.10 6.46 1.70
C ALA A 31 8.61 6.04 3.09
N SER A 32 8.24 6.82 4.11
CA SER A 32 8.53 6.48 5.50
C SER A 32 8.24 5.00 5.69
N PRO A 33 9.09 4.23 6.39
CA PRO A 33 8.87 2.80 6.55
C PRO A 33 7.44 2.59 7.07
N GLU A 34 6.57 2.07 6.22
CA GLU A 34 5.23 1.69 6.60
C GLU A 34 5.39 0.62 7.68
N ASN A 35 4.91 0.92 8.89
CA ASN A 35 5.01 -0.01 10.00
C ASN A 35 3.93 -1.07 9.78
N THR A 36 4.31 -2.26 9.33
CA THR A 36 3.41 -3.41 9.29
C THR A 36 2.93 -3.69 10.71
N VAL A 37 1.64 -3.49 10.95
CA VAL A 37 1.00 -3.69 12.26
C VAL A 37 0.33 -5.05 12.37
N ASP A 38 -0.08 -5.64 11.25
CA ASP A 38 -0.52 -7.02 11.18
C ASP A 38 -0.29 -7.62 9.79
N SER A 39 -0.17 -8.94 9.72
CA SER A 39 -0.09 -9.70 8.47
C SER A 39 -0.38 -11.18 8.74
N GLY A 40 -0.92 -11.88 7.75
CA GLY A 40 -1.22 -13.29 7.92
C GLY A 40 -1.65 -13.99 6.64
N SER A 41 -1.99 -15.27 6.80
CA SER A 41 -2.55 -16.09 5.73
C SER A 41 -3.62 -17.02 6.26
N PHE A 42 -4.71 -17.13 5.49
CA PHE A 42 -5.79 -18.08 5.73
C PHE A 42 -5.77 -19.15 4.65
N GLY A 43 -5.81 -20.42 5.06
CA GLY A 43 -5.96 -21.55 4.16
C GLY A 43 -7.42 -22.02 4.13
N VAL A 44 -7.97 -22.22 2.94
CA VAL A 44 -9.26 -22.89 2.75
C VAL A 44 -9.00 -24.33 2.38
N PHE A 45 -9.66 -25.26 3.05
CA PHE A 45 -9.48 -26.71 2.87
C PHE A 45 -10.78 -27.40 2.48
N ASN A 46 -10.68 -28.39 1.59
CA ASN A 46 -11.74 -29.34 1.27
C ASN A 46 -11.25 -30.75 1.63
N GLY A 47 -11.73 -31.26 2.76
CA GLY A 47 -11.11 -32.41 3.42
C GLY A 47 -9.68 -32.08 3.85
N GLU A 48 -8.71 -32.91 3.45
CA GLU A 48 -7.29 -32.72 3.76
C GLU A 48 -6.56 -31.86 2.72
N HIS A 49 -7.23 -31.46 1.64
CA HIS A 49 -6.61 -30.71 0.54
C HIS A 49 -6.83 -29.21 0.71
N ARG A 50 -5.75 -28.43 0.71
CA ARG A 50 -5.84 -26.97 0.62
C ARG A 50 -6.31 -26.59 -0.79
N VAL A 51 -7.41 -25.86 -0.88
CA VAL A 51 -8.03 -25.46 -2.15
C VAL A 51 -7.83 -23.98 -2.46
N ALA A 52 -7.63 -23.15 -1.43
CA ALA A 52 -7.32 -21.74 -1.62
C ALA A 52 -6.48 -21.16 -0.47
N THR A 53 -5.93 -19.98 -0.74
CA THR A 53 -5.14 -19.18 0.20
C THR A 53 -5.53 -17.71 0.07
N GLU A 54 -5.85 -17.09 1.20
CA GLU A 54 -5.81 -15.63 1.34
C GLU A 54 -4.52 -15.25 2.08
N THR A 55 -3.84 -14.20 1.64
CA THR A 55 -2.72 -13.59 2.35
C THR A 55 -2.98 -12.10 2.47
N PHE A 56 -2.72 -11.51 3.63
CA PHE A 56 -2.96 -10.10 3.86
C PHE A 56 -1.81 -9.44 4.63
N SER A 57 -1.71 -8.12 4.51
CA SER A 57 -0.80 -7.27 5.26
C SER A 57 -1.48 -5.93 5.52
N ILE A 58 -1.28 -5.42 6.74
CA ILE A 58 -1.76 -4.11 7.17
C ILE A 58 -0.56 -3.29 7.61
N ALA A 59 -0.38 -2.16 6.97
CA ALA A 59 0.68 -1.21 7.25
C ALA A 59 0.06 0.12 7.69
N GLN A 60 0.66 0.74 8.71
CA GLN A 60 0.26 2.07 9.18
C GLN A 60 1.40 3.07 8.97
N GLY A 61 1.01 4.28 8.58
CA GLY A 61 1.89 5.41 8.40
C GLY A 61 1.23 6.72 8.83
N PRO A 62 1.95 7.85 8.73
CA PRO A 62 1.42 9.18 9.06
C PRO A 62 0.16 9.54 8.27
N ASP A 63 0.06 9.04 7.04
CA ASP A 63 -1.04 9.31 6.12
C ASP A 63 -2.24 8.37 6.30
N GLY A 64 -2.18 7.43 7.24
CA GLY A 64 -3.25 6.49 7.56
C GLY A 64 -2.82 5.03 7.40
N SER A 65 -3.70 4.19 6.88
CA SER A 65 -3.47 2.74 6.80
C SER A 65 -3.54 2.24 5.36
N VAL A 66 -2.69 1.28 5.05
CA VAL A 66 -2.70 0.53 3.80
C VAL A 66 -2.95 -0.93 4.13
N VAL A 67 -4.02 -1.48 3.58
CA VAL A 67 -4.35 -2.90 3.69
C VAL A 67 -4.21 -3.52 2.30
N THR A 68 -3.47 -4.61 2.19
CA THR A 68 -3.33 -5.37 0.95
C THR A 68 -3.72 -6.81 1.19
N SER A 69 -4.41 -7.40 0.23
CA SER A 69 -4.83 -8.79 0.28
C SER A 69 -4.65 -9.47 -1.07
N GLU A 70 -4.36 -10.77 -1.06
CA GLU A 70 -4.23 -11.62 -2.24
C GLU A 70 -4.95 -12.95 -2.00
N PHE A 71 -5.77 -13.36 -2.96
CA PHE A 71 -6.50 -14.62 -2.93
C PHE A 71 -6.08 -15.49 -4.12
N LYS A 72 -5.73 -16.74 -3.83
CA LYS A 72 -5.33 -17.75 -4.83
C LYS A 72 -6.09 -19.04 -4.61
N SER A 73 -6.74 -19.55 -5.65
CA SER A 73 -7.40 -20.86 -5.68
C SER A 73 -6.75 -21.78 -6.72
N GLU A 74 -6.48 -23.02 -6.32
CA GLU A 74 -5.83 -24.03 -7.17
C GLU A 74 -6.78 -25.17 -7.58
N GLN A 75 -8.06 -25.11 -7.19
CA GLN A 75 -8.95 -26.25 -7.34
C GLN A 75 -9.53 -26.38 -8.78
N GLY A 76 -9.06 -27.40 -9.50
CA GLY A 76 -9.63 -27.81 -10.80
C GLY A 76 -9.34 -26.82 -11.93
N GLU A 77 -10.25 -26.74 -12.91
CA GLU A 77 -10.15 -25.79 -14.04
C GLU A 77 -10.45 -24.33 -13.64
N GLN A 78 -10.98 -24.10 -12.44
CA GLN A 78 -11.43 -22.79 -11.94
C GLN A 78 -10.38 -22.18 -11.02
N LYS A 79 -9.22 -21.84 -11.59
CA LYS A 79 -8.18 -21.07 -10.89
C LYS A 79 -8.65 -19.64 -10.72
N ALA A 80 -8.41 -19.09 -9.53
CA ALA A 80 -8.66 -17.69 -9.24
C ALA A 80 -7.38 -17.07 -8.70
N GLU A 81 -7.06 -15.88 -9.18
CA GLU A 81 -5.97 -15.06 -8.65
C GLU A 81 -6.48 -13.63 -8.61
N GLN A 82 -6.69 -13.14 -7.40
CA GLN A 82 -7.24 -11.82 -7.13
C GLN A 82 -6.36 -11.10 -6.12
N SER A 83 -6.35 -9.77 -6.17
CA SER A 83 -5.74 -8.92 -5.14
C SER A 83 -6.59 -7.69 -4.85
N SER A 84 -6.48 -7.16 -3.65
CA SER A 84 -7.04 -5.86 -3.29
C SER A 84 -6.04 -5.00 -2.52
N ARG A 85 -6.24 -3.68 -2.59
CA ARG A 85 -5.52 -2.67 -1.85
C ARG A 85 -6.52 -1.62 -1.37
N LEU A 86 -6.61 -1.44 -0.06
CA LEU A 86 -7.43 -0.44 0.58
C LEU A 86 -6.53 0.57 1.29
N GLU A 87 -6.67 1.84 0.91
CA GLU A 87 -5.99 2.96 1.54
C GLU A 87 -7.00 3.77 2.35
N LEU A 88 -6.66 4.03 3.61
CA LEU A 88 -7.49 4.72 4.58
C LEU A 88 -6.77 5.95 5.11
N THR A 89 -7.52 7.00 5.43
CA THR A 89 -7.03 8.16 6.18
C THR A 89 -6.73 7.78 7.64
N PRO A 90 -6.09 8.67 8.43
CA PRO A 90 -5.96 8.48 9.88
C PRO A 90 -7.32 8.44 10.61
N SER A 91 -8.37 9.04 10.04
CA SER A 91 -9.77 8.97 10.49
C SER A 91 -10.50 7.71 10.02
N VAL A 92 -9.80 6.75 9.41
CA VAL A 92 -10.35 5.48 8.91
C VAL A 92 -11.41 5.67 7.80
N GLU A 93 -11.31 6.78 7.07
CA GLU A 93 -12.11 7.07 5.87
C GLU A 93 -11.42 6.56 4.62
N LEU A 94 -12.17 6.23 3.58
CA LEU A 94 -11.62 5.76 2.31
C LEU A 94 -10.74 6.84 1.67
N ARG A 95 -9.55 6.47 1.20
CA ARG A 95 -8.74 7.28 0.26
C ARG A 95 -8.76 6.69 -1.14
N GLU A 96 -8.53 5.40 -1.24
CA GLU A 96 -8.63 4.64 -2.48
C GLU A 96 -8.87 3.18 -2.14
N TYR A 97 -9.65 2.51 -2.97
CA TYR A 97 -9.71 1.06 -2.99
C TYR A 97 -9.45 0.58 -4.40
N THR A 98 -8.53 -0.37 -4.56
CA THR A 98 -8.24 -1.03 -5.84
C THR A 98 -8.43 -2.52 -5.68
N TRP A 99 -9.15 -3.12 -6.63
CA TRP A 99 -9.34 -4.56 -6.77
C TRP A 99 -8.86 -5.01 -8.15
N LYS A 100 -8.21 -6.16 -8.21
CA LYS A 100 -7.73 -6.77 -9.45
C LYS A 100 -7.98 -8.26 -9.42
N GLU A 101 -8.55 -8.76 -10.50
CA GLU A 101 -8.63 -10.17 -10.82
C GLU A 101 -7.68 -10.45 -11.97
N ALA A 102 -6.62 -11.23 -11.74
CA ALA A 102 -5.73 -11.69 -12.81
C ALA A 102 -6.30 -12.92 -13.54
N LEU A 103 -7.08 -13.74 -12.83
CA LEU A 103 -7.78 -14.91 -13.36
C LEU A 103 -9.18 -15.01 -12.74
N PRO A 104 -10.23 -15.32 -13.53
CA PRO A 104 -10.17 -15.70 -14.94
C PRO A 104 -10.27 -14.53 -15.94
N GLU A 105 -10.94 -13.42 -15.61
CA GLU A 105 -11.40 -12.45 -16.62
C GLU A 105 -10.49 -11.24 -16.83
N LYS A 106 -9.44 -11.09 -16.01
CA LYS A 106 -8.53 -9.93 -16.06
C LYS A 106 -9.26 -8.61 -15.84
N THR A 107 -10.08 -8.57 -14.79
CA THR A 107 -10.89 -7.41 -14.43
C THR A 107 -10.16 -6.59 -13.37
N GLN A 108 -10.35 -5.27 -13.38
CA GLN A 108 -9.89 -4.40 -12.30
C GLN A 108 -10.94 -3.34 -11.99
N ALA A 109 -10.98 -2.90 -10.74
CA ALA A 109 -11.83 -1.82 -10.28
C ALA A 109 -11.04 -0.92 -9.33
N THR A 110 -11.27 0.38 -9.40
CA THR A 110 -10.73 1.37 -8.47
C THR A 110 -11.86 2.28 -8.02
N VAL A 111 -11.98 2.49 -6.71
CA VAL A 111 -12.95 3.38 -6.10
C VAL A 111 -12.19 4.51 -5.41
N THR A 112 -12.47 5.75 -5.83
CA THR A 112 -11.92 6.97 -5.23
C THR A 112 -13.05 7.87 -4.76
N PRO A 113 -12.99 8.42 -3.54
CA PRO A 113 -13.93 9.42 -3.09
C PRO A 113 -13.69 10.79 -3.74
N ASN A 114 -14.75 11.58 -3.79
CA ASN A 114 -14.76 13.02 -4.00
C ASN A 114 -15.71 13.64 -2.95
N ASP A 115 -15.89 14.96 -2.94
CA ASP A 115 -16.67 15.72 -1.95
C ASP A 115 -18.05 15.12 -1.64
N THR A 116 -18.73 14.54 -2.64
CA THR A 116 -20.11 14.00 -2.50
C THR A 116 -20.27 12.56 -3.00
N PHE A 117 -19.30 12.01 -3.73
CA PHE A 117 -19.46 10.76 -4.46
C PHE A 117 -18.34 9.78 -4.18
N LEU A 118 -18.65 8.50 -4.28
CA LEU A 118 -17.67 7.49 -4.61
C LEU A 118 -17.68 7.28 -6.13
N ILE A 119 -16.51 7.39 -6.75
CA ILE A 119 -16.33 7.21 -8.18
C ILE A 119 -15.65 5.85 -8.38
N GLU A 120 -16.39 4.89 -8.93
CA GLU A 120 -15.87 3.59 -9.33
C GLU A 120 -15.45 3.64 -10.80
N ARG A 121 -14.22 3.22 -11.06
CA ARG A 121 -13.69 2.99 -12.41
C ARG A 121 -13.33 1.53 -12.52
N PHE A 122 -13.91 0.82 -13.48
CA PHE A 122 -13.64 -0.59 -13.67
C PHE A 122 -13.42 -0.93 -15.12
N SER A 123 -12.68 -2.01 -15.37
CA SER A 123 -12.48 -2.52 -16.72
C SER A 123 -12.61 -4.03 -16.77
N VAL A 124 -13.38 -4.51 -17.74
CA VAL A 124 -13.51 -5.93 -18.09
C VAL A 124 -12.90 -6.09 -19.47
N GLY A 125 -11.75 -6.76 -19.57
CA GLY A 125 -10.92 -6.74 -20.78
C GLY A 125 -10.48 -5.31 -21.15
N ASP A 126 -10.67 -4.90 -22.41
CA ASP A 126 -10.20 -3.60 -22.91
C ASP A 126 -11.19 -2.44 -22.72
N LYS A 127 -12.39 -2.70 -22.16
CA LYS A 127 -13.41 -1.68 -21.99
C LYS A 127 -13.35 -1.08 -20.60
N GLN A 128 -13.18 0.23 -20.53
CA GLN A 128 -13.22 0.99 -19.28
C GLN A 128 -14.61 1.59 -19.07
N HIS A 129 -15.08 1.51 -17.83
CA HIS A 129 -16.35 2.01 -17.36
C HIS A 129 -16.12 2.92 -16.14
N GLU A 130 -17.00 3.89 -15.95
CA GLU A 130 -17.01 4.77 -14.78
C GLU A 130 -18.45 4.91 -14.27
N GLN A 131 -18.62 4.83 -12.95
CA GLN A 131 -19.90 4.95 -12.28
C GLN A 131 -19.76 5.77 -11.00
N ASN A 132 -20.68 6.73 -10.81
CA ASN A 132 -20.71 7.59 -9.64
C ASN A 132 -21.82 7.14 -8.69
N PHE A 133 -21.48 6.98 -7.42
CA PHE A 133 -22.42 6.65 -6.35
C PHE A 133 -22.49 7.82 -5.37
N LEU A 134 -23.71 8.25 -5.04
CA LEU A 134 -23.95 9.29 -4.03
C LEU A 134 -23.77 8.71 -2.63
N LEU A 135 -22.52 8.44 -2.27
CA LEU A 135 -22.08 7.80 -1.03
C LEU A 135 -20.90 8.59 -0.45
N PRO A 136 -20.84 8.78 0.89
CA PRO A 136 -19.74 9.48 1.54
C PRO A 136 -18.46 8.64 1.60
N ALA A 137 -17.30 9.28 1.78
CA ALA A 137 -16.00 8.62 1.95
C ALA A 137 -15.92 7.72 3.21
N SER A 138 -16.81 7.89 4.17
CA SER A 138 -16.95 7.01 5.34
C SER A 138 -17.54 5.63 5.00
N THR A 139 -18.08 5.46 3.80
CA THR A 139 -18.66 4.19 3.34
C THR A 139 -17.59 3.09 3.32
N THR A 140 -17.91 1.93 3.87
CA THR A 140 -17.03 0.77 3.81
C THR A 140 -17.26 0.00 2.52
N ILE A 141 -16.17 -0.31 1.82
CA ILE A 141 -16.17 -1.20 0.67
C ILE A 141 -15.94 -2.61 1.19
N LEU A 142 -16.89 -3.50 0.92
CA LEU A 142 -16.81 -4.92 1.22
C LEU A 142 -16.57 -5.67 -0.08
N ASP A 143 -15.54 -6.50 -0.10
CA ASP A 143 -15.15 -7.35 -1.20
C ASP A 143 -15.18 -8.83 -0.77
N ASP A 144 -14.72 -9.73 -1.64
CA ASP A 144 -14.70 -11.17 -1.36
C ASP A 144 -13.66 -11.59 -0.31
N TYR A 145 -12.81 -10.66 0.18
CA TYR A 145 -11.77 -10.92 1.18
C TYR A 145 -12.35 -10.90 2.60
N PHE A 146 -13.21 -11.87 2.89
CA PHE A 146 -13.98 -11.91 4.11
C PHE A 146 -13.14 -11.84 5.39
N PHE A 147 -11.91 -12.40 5.39
CA PHE A 147 -11.12 -12.50 6.62
C PHE A 147 -10.52 -11.16 7.04
N VAL A 148 -9.79 -10.48 6.14
CA VAL A 148 -9.22 -9.16 6.43
C VAL A 148 -10.31 -8.08 6.61
N GLN A 149 -11.44 -8.20 5.89
CA GLN A 149 -12.55 -7.26 6.02
C GLN A 149 -13.16 -7.24 7.43
N ARG A 150 -13.22 -8.39 8.11
CA ARG A 150 -13.72 -8.45 9.50
C ARG A 150 -12.84 -7.67 10.46
N GLU A 151 -11.53 -7.71 10.26
CA GLU A 151 -10.59 -6.95 11.08
C GLU A 151 -10.75 -5.45 10.83
N ILE A 152 -10.81 -5.03 9.57
CA ILE A 152 -11.06 -3.63 9.19
C ILE A 152 -12.38 -3.11 9.80
N LEU A 153 -13.46 -3.90 9.73
CA LEU A 153 -14.75 -3.55 10.32
C LEU A 153 -14.67 -3.40 11.85
N ALA A 154 -13.95 -4.28 12.54
CA ALA A 154 -13.74 -4.18 13.96
C ALA A 154 -12.94 -2.91 14.32
N TRP A 155 -11.92 -2.56 13.55
CA TRP A 155 -11.14 -1.34 13.75
C TRP A 155 -11.98 -0.09 13.55
N LYS A 156 -12.79 -0.04 12.47
CA LYS A 156 -13.73 1.06 12.23
C LYS A 156 -14.72 1.21 13.39
N TYR A 157 -15.29 0.11 13.89
CA TYR A 157 -16.19 0.13 15.04
C TYR A 157 -15.51 0.71 16.28
N LEU A 158 -14.31 0.23 16.62
CA LEU A 158 -13.55 0.70 17.78
C LEU A 158 -13.11 2.17 17.66
N HIS A 159 -12.91 2.69 16.44
CA HIS A 159 -12.61 4.11 16.23
C HIS A 159 -13.82 5.02 16.52
N THR A 160 -15.04 4.51 16.35
CA THR A 160 -16.28 5.25 16.61
C THR A 160 -16.82 5.09 18.03
N ALA A 161 -16.24 4.18 18.82
CA ALA A 161 -16.70 3.79 20.15
C ALA A 161 -16.14 4.69 21.28
#